data_AF-A0A2V7IV75-F1
#
_entry.id   AF-A0A2V7IV75-F1
#
_cell.length_a   1.000
_cell.length_b   1.000
_cell.length_c   1.000
_cell.angle_alpha   90.00
_cell.angle_beta   90.00
_cell.angle_gamma   90.00
#
_symmetry.space_group_name_H-M   'P 1'
#
loop_
_entity.id
_entity.type
_entity.pdbx_description
1 polymer ?
#
loop_
_entity_poly.entity_id
_entity_poly.type
_entity_poly.pdbx_seq_one_letter_code
_entity_poly.pdbx_strand_id
1 'polypeptide(L)'
;MSTSSARWCGDETRTGVHHRRSDRRDNGAHGRPAGVDEQLGAGHAHDRPGTALGGGGGGRGSHPRQPPDQRLRGAKQRHGGDVARRHARGLAQLALRGRYDQPLAPGAVVQVQDAAEQMAPGQHGDVHLMSHVTRRGFTLIELLVALVILGFVSAAIYKVLVTNQQTYVAQTQRIDLQQNIRAAATILPAEFREMNAVGVNGQSGDISGMRSNSITIRAMRQLAFLCVAPPLGAGLGQITLTVRQRPIYGSHQTFARNDSILVFYEGDPTTRNDDSWLRGKVNDVAAGTCADPNGNHPAWVLSLQPQWIAGSQLNVDGAITSGSPVRGFTNVTYSLWQSPTDNQYYLAQAVGTNAPQPMVGPLSGPNGLTFNYFNAAGAVTADSTQVAQIEIRVRGRTQSRIRQAGAAGMTYKVDSVVTRVMLRGNTRCGPCL
;
A
#
# COMPACT_ATOMS: atom_id res chain seq x y z
N MET A 1 30.12 -12.85 -28.82
CA MET A 1 30.48 -12.00 -27.67
C MET A 1 30.64 -10.58 -28.17
N SER A 2 29.60 -9.76 -28.04
CA SER A 2 29.67 -8.29 -28.05
C SER A 2 28.34 -7.74 -27.52
N THR A 3 28.49 -6.64 -26.79
CA THR A 3 27.59 -5.83 -25.96
C THR A 3 26.12 -5.67 -26.38
N SER A 4 25.20 -5.81 -25.41
CA SER A 4 23.85 -5.21 -25.45
C SER A 4 23.61 -4.33 -24.19
N SER A 5 24.41 -3.28 -24.01
CA SER A 5 24.19 -2.25 -22.98
C SER A 5 23.21 -1.16 -23.42
N ALA A 6 22.83 -1.09 -24.70
CA ALA A 6 22.06 0.03 -25.26
C ALA A 6 20.53 -0.11 -25.17
N ARG A 7 19.98 -1.20 -24.61
CA ARG A 7 18.52 -1.46 -24.70
C ARG A 7 17.68 -0.84 -23.57
N TRP A 8 18.29 -0.22 -22.56
CA TRP A 8 17.61 0.12 -21.31
C TRP A 8 17.20 1.59 -21.14
N CYS A 9 17.65 2.49 -22.01
CA CYS A 9 17.23 3.90 -22.01
C CYS A 9 16.05 4.22 -22.95
N GLY A 10 15.52 3.22 -23.68
CA GLY A 10 14.58 3.44 -24.78
C GLY A 10 13.09 3.30 -24.46
N ASP A 11 12.69 2.95 -23.24
CA ASP A 11 11.29 2.50 -22.97
C ASP A 11 10.48 3.42 -22.04
N GLU A 12 10.88 4.69 -21.87
CA GLU A 12 10.14 5.66 -21.05
C GLU A 12 9.09 6.50 -21.81
N THR A 13 8.72 6.12 -23.04
CA THR A 13 7.60 6.75 -23.75
C THR A 13 6.60 5.72 -24.29
N ARG A 14 5.63 5.34 -23.44
CA ARG A 14 4.18 5.11 -23.75
C ARG A 14 3.55 4.15 -22.75
N THR A 15 3.02 4.68 -21.65
CA THR A 15 1.95 4.00 -20.90
C THR A 15 0.60 4.33 -21.54
N GLY A 16 0.32 3.66 -22.66
CA GLY A 16 -1.02 3.62 -23.27
C GLY A 16 -1.92 2.68 -22.48
N VAL A 17 -2.99 3.23 -21.91
CA VAL A 17 -4.06 2.49 -21.22
C VAL A 17 -4.79 1.62 -22.24
N HIS A 18 -4.62 0.30 -22.18
CA HIS A 18 -5.43 -0.64 -22.95
C HIS A 18 -6.80 -0.84 -22.29
N HIS A 19 -7.84 -0.21 -22.84
CA HIS A 19 -9.23 -0.59 -22.62
C HIS A 19 -9.59 -1.75 -23.56
N ARG A 20 -10.14 -2.84 -23.00
CA ARG A 20 -10.76 -3.93 -23.78
C ARG A 20 -12.01 -3.42 -24.50
N ARG A 21 -12.11 -3.69 -25.80
CA ARG A 21 -13.40 -4.04 -26.43
C ARG A 21 -13.18 -5.07 -27.53
N SER A 22 -13.90 -6.17 -27.39
CA SER A 22 -14.19 -7.17 -28.41
C SER A 22 -14.82 -6.51 -29.62
N ASP A 23 -14.43 -6.89 -30.84
CA ASP A 23 -15.38 -6.89 -31.95
C ASP A 23 -15.10 -8.00 -32.97
N ARG A 24 -16.22 -8.61 -33.36
CA ARG A 24 -16.38 -9.65 -34.37
C ARG A 24 -16.02 -9.10 -35.75
N ARG A 25 -15.45 -9.97 -36.58
CA ARG A 25 -15.31 -9.77 -38.03
C ARG A 25 -16.70 -9.94 -38.67
N ASP A 26 -17.11 -8.97 -39.47
CA ASP A 26 -18.02 -9.18 -40.58
C ASP A 26 -17.51 -8.42 -41.81
N ASN A 27 -17.58 -9.12 -42.95
CA ASN A 27 -17.21 -8.65 -44.27
C ASN A 27 -18.32 -7.77 -44.86
N GLY A 28 -17.95 -6.74 -45.63
CA GLY A 28 -18.91 -5.98 -46.43
C GLY A 28 -18.22 -4.98 -47.34
N ALA A 29 -18.21 -5.27 -48.64
CA ALA A 29 -17.71 -4.42 -49.70
C ALA A 29 -18.58 -3.16 -49.89
N HIS A 30 -17.98 -2.09 -50.43
CA HIS A 30 -18.40 -1.37 -51.66
C HIS A 30 -17.80 0.05 -51.74
N GLY A 31 -17.06 0.32 -52.83
CA GLY A 31 -17.38 1.44 -53.73
C GLY A 31 -16.76 2.84 -53.53
N ARG A 32 -15.53 3.02 -54.05
CA ARG A 32 -15.11 4.07 -55.04
C ARG A 32 -15.09 5.59 -54.65
N PRO A 33 -14.36 6.48 -55.38
CA PRO A 33 -13.08 7.02 -54.90
C PRO A 33 -12.88 8.56 -54.99
N ALA A 34 -11.71 8.99 -54.47
CA ALA A 34 -10.80 10.09 -54.86
C ALA A 34 -11.31 11.53 -55.08
N GLY A 35 -10.74 12.44 -54.30
CA GLY A 35 -10.60 13.87 -54.62
C GLY A 35 -9.27 14.38 -54.03
N VAL A 36 -8.32 14.65 -54.93
CA VAL A 36 -7.04 15.32 -54.69
C VAL A 36 -7.32 16.81 -54.78
N ASP A 37 -6.79 17.63 -53.86
CA ASP A 37 -6.07 18.82 -54.30
C ASP A 37 -5.14 19.40 -53.22
N GLU A 38 -4.07 19.96 -53.76
CA GLU A 38 -2.80 20.30 -53.17
C GLU A 38 -2.74 21.79 -52.75
N GLN A 39 -1.70 22.10 -51.96
CA GLN A 39 -0.85 23.29 -52.05
C GLN A 39 -1.14 24.60 -51.27
N LEU A 40 -0.08 24.94 -50.50
CA LEU A 40 0.54 26.25 -50.25
C LEU A 40 -0.22 27.22 -49.34
N GLY A 41 0.40 27.95 -48.41
CA GLY A 41 1.81 28.20 -48.16
C GLY A 41 2.00 29.01 -46.87
N ALA A 42 3.26 29.07 -46.43
CA ALA A 42 3.75 29.83 -45.30
C ALA A 42 3.84 31.34 -45.60
N GLY A 43 3.88 32.16 -44.54
CA GLY A 43 4.52 33.49 -44.64
C GLY A 43 4.04 34.55 -43.66
N HIS A 44 4.81 34.72 -42.57
CA HIS A 44 5.19 35.97 -41.86
C HIS A 44 4.09 36.95 -41.36
N ALA A 45 3.97 37.26 -40.07
CA ALA A 45 4.86 38.03 -39.18
C ALA A 45 5.04 39.49 -39.62
N HIS A 46 4.41 40.44 -38.90
CA HIS A 46 4.97 41.75 -38.54
C HIS A 46 4.10 42.49 -37.48
N ASP A 47 4.84 43.10 -36.54
CA ASP A 47 4.59 44.38 -35.86
C ASP A 47 3.60 44.51 -34.68
N ARG A 48 4.14 44.20 -33.49
CA ARG A 48 4.45 45.06 -32.32
C ARG A 48 3.49 46.17 -31.80
N PRO A 49 3.60 46.52 -30.50
CA PRO A 49 2.51 46.95 -29.63
C PRO A 49 2.50 48.45 -29.31
N GLY A 50 1.35 48.97 -28.86
CA GLY A 50 1.20 50.32 -28.31
C GLY A 50 0.61 50.29 -26.89
N THR A 51 1.31 50.91 -25.95
CA THR A 51 1.04 51.02 -24.52
C THR A 51 0.10 52.19 -24.16
N ALA A 52 -0.70 51.95 -23.11
CA ALA A 52 -1.10 52.84 -22.01
C ALA A 52 -1.53 54.31 -22.28
N LEU A 53 -2.78 54.61 -21.90
CA LEU A 53 -3.18 55.90 -21.32
C LEU A 53 -4.13 55.64 -20.14
N GLY A 54 -3.82 56.23 -18.99
CA GLY A 54 -4.63 56.19 -17.78
C GLY A 54 -5.54 57.40 -17.62
N GLY A 55 -6.33 57.37 -16.54
CA GLY A 55 -6.82 58.60 -15.88
C GLY A 55 -8.32 58.66 -15.62
N GLY A 56 -8.71 58.33 -14.38
CA GLY A 56 -9.47 59.26 -13.53
C GLY A 56 -11.00 59.32 -13.63
N GLY A 57 -11.64 58.80 -12.58
CA GLY A 57 -12.54 59.64 -11.76
C GLY A 57 -14.05 59.46 -11.91
N GLY A 58 -14.67 58.96 -10.83
CA GLY A 58 -15.91 59.56 -10.30
C GLY A 58 -17.19 58.73 -10.36
N GLY A 59 -17.66 58.30 -9.19
CA GLY A 59 -19.04 58.57 -8.79
C GLY A 59 -20.02 57.39 -8.62
N ARG A 60 -20.39 57.19 -7.35
CA ARG A 60 -21.73 56.87 -6.80
C ARG A 60 -22.30 55.44 -6.93
N GLY A 61 -22.82 54.98 -5.78
CA GLY A 61 -24.03 54.15 -5.73
C GLY A 61 -23.90 52.83 -4.95
N SER A 62 -24.11 52.90 -3.64
CA SER A 62 -24.20 51.76 -2.72
C SER A 62 -25.65 51.24 -2.55
N HIS A 63 -25.76 49.91 -2.40
CA HIS A 63 -26.86 49.06 -1.87
C HIS A 63 -27.95 48.55 -2.84
N PRO A 64 -28.63 47.42 -2.52
CA PRO A 64 -28.08 46.08 -2.24
C PRO A 64 -28.87 44.97 -3.00
N ARG A 65 -28.31 43.78 -3.20
CA ARG A 65 -29.10 42.58 -3.54
C ARG A 65 -28.75 41.40 -2.65
N GLN A 66 -29.69 41.07 -1.79
CA GLN A 66 -29.85 39.81 -1.08
C GLN A 66 -30.02 38.65 -2.09
N PRO A 67 -29.48 37.45 -1.79
CA PRO A 67 -30.06 36.18 -2.22
C PRO A 67 -30.95 35.59 -1.09
N PRO A 68 -31.98 34.81 -1.44
CA PRO A 68 -32.95 34.29 -0.46
C PRO A 68 -32.45 33.03 0.28
N ASP A 69 -33.08 32.87 1.45
CA ASP A 69 -32.93 31.85 2.47
C ASP A 69 -32.90 30.39 2.01
N GLN A 70 -31.98 29.61 2.60
CA GLN A 70 -32.28 28.23 2.97
C GLN A 70 -31.65 27.89 4.33
N ARG A 71 -32.53 27.67 5.31
CA ARG A 71 -32.22 27.34 6.70
C ARG A 71 -31.73 25.89 6.83
N LEU A 72 -30.59 25.69 7.49
CA LEU A 72 -30.28 24.45 8.22
C LEU A 72 -29.83 24.83 9.64
N ARG A 73 -30.70 24.52 10.61
CA ARG A 73 -30.46 24.70 12.05
C ARG A 73 -29.43 23.67 12.53
N GLY A 74 -28.47 24.14 13.31
CA GLY A 74 -27.43 23.32 13.91
C GLY A 74 -27.83 22.62 15.20
N ALA A 75 -26.87 21.89 15.77
CA ALA A 75 -26.80 21.55 17.18
C ALA A 75 -25.33 21.47 17.62
N LYS A 76 -25.02 22.19 18.71
CA LYS A 76 -23.75 22.23 19.45
C LYS A 76 -23.68 21.07 20.46
N GLN A 77 -22.46 20.54 20.62
CA GLN A 77 -21.75 20.08 21.84
C GLN A 77 -22.54 19.56 23.06
N ARG A 78 -22.06 18.44 23.65
CA ARG A 78 -21.49 18.41 25.02
C ARG A 78 -20.76 17.09 25.38
N HIS A 79 -19.80 17.25 26.28
CA HIS A 79 -18.86 16.30 26.90
C HIS A 79 -19.49 15.24 27.81
N GLY A 80 -18.70 14.18 28.10
CA GLY A 80 -18.78 13.40 29.35
C GLY A 80 -18.05 12.06 29.23
N GLY A 81 -16.91 11.90 29.88
CA GLY A 81 -16.17 10.63 29.94
C GLY A 81 -16.67 9.71 31.04
N ASP A 82 -16.24 8.43 31.02
CA ASP A 82 -16.01 7.65 32.24
C ASP A 82 -15.16 6.39 32.01
N VAL A 83 -14.04 6.37 32.75
CA VAL A 83 -13.34 5.30 33.48
C VAL A 83 -13.55 3.82 33.08
N ALA A 84 -12.45 3.20 32.62
CA ALA A 84 -12.31 1.74 32.57
C ALA A 84 -11.86 1.16 33.95
N ARG A 85 -12.67 0.28 34.54
CA ARG A 85 -12.26 -0.61 35.64
C ARG A 85 -11.82 -1.97 35.11
N ARG A 86 -10.73 -2.51 35.68
CA ARG A 86 -10.21 -3.87 35.48
C ARG A 86 -10.97 -4.91 36.32
N HIS A 87 -10.67 -6.18 35.99
CA HIS A 87 -10.99 -7.49 36.61
C HIS A 87 -12.13 -8.24 35.90
N ALA A 88 -12.07 -9.55 35.66
CA ALA A 88 -11.03 -10.57 35.77
C ALA A 88 -11.56 -11.85 35.09
N ARG A 89 -10.65 -12.68 34.52
CA ARG A 89 -10.82 -14.10 34.16
C ARG A 89 -11.96 -14.50 33.19
N GLY A 90 -11.57 -15.07 32.04
CA GLY A 90 -12.38 -16.06 31.33
C GLY A 90 -12.54 -15.83 29.83
N LEU A 91 -11.80 -16.62 29.04
CA LEU A 91 -12.12 -17.12 27.69
C LEU A 91 -12.98 -16.23 26.76
N ALA A 92 -12.32 -15.53 25.83
CA ALA A 92 -12.98 -14.89 24.70
C ALA A 92 -13.35 -15.92 23.62
N GLN A 93 -14.62 -16.37 23.62
CA GLN A 93 -15.27 -16.94 22.44
C GLN A 93 -15.88 -15.79 21.63
N LEU A 94 -15.46 -15.67 20.37
CA LEU A 94 -15.95 -14.69 19.42
C LEU A 94 -17.36 -15.13 18.93
N ALA A 95 -18.41 -14.69 19.62
CA ALA A 95 -19.79 -14.90 19.20
C ALA A 95 -20.22 -13.81 18.22
N LEU A 96 -20.40 -14.18 16.94
CA LEU A 96 -21.12 -13.38 15.95
C LEU A 96 -22.59 -13.24 16.38
N ARG A 97 -22.97 -12.09 16.93
CA ARG A 97 -24.37 -11.75 17.20
C ARG A 97 -25.05 -11.29 15.90
N GLY A 98 -25.84 -12.20 15.34
CA GLY A 98 -26.92 -11.88 14.41
C GLY A 98 -27.98 -11.03 15.12
N ARG A 99 -28.40 -9.97 14.43
CA ARG A 99 -29.34 -8.96 14.92
C ARG A 99 -30.77 -9.39 14.51
N TYR A 100 -31.46 -10.13 15.36
CA TYR A 100 -32.92 -10.24 15.34
C TYR A 100 -33.40 -10.46 16.78
N ASP A 101 -34.24 -9.54 17.25
CA ASP A 101 -35.30 -9.69 18.25
C ASP A 101 -35.46 -8.40 19.06
N GLN A 102 -36.37 -7.54 18.59
CA GLN A 102 -37.16 -6.69 19.47
C GLN A 102 -38.60 -6.60 18.91
N PRO A 103 -39.62 -6.67 19.78
CA PRO A 103 -41.00 -6.99 19.41
C PRO A 103 -41.76 -5.77 18.90
N LEU A 104 -42.53 -5.94 17.82
CA LEU A 104 -43.41 -4.91 17.26
C LEU A 104 -44.84 -5.08 17.79
N ALA A 105 -45.39 -3.98 18.30
CA ALA A 105 -46.76 -3.80 18.75
C ALA A 105 -47.77 -3.86 17.57
N PRO A 106 -49.07 -4.13 17.81
CA PRO A 106 -50.04 -4.39 16.75
C PRO A 106 -50.55 -3.08 16.14
N GLY A 107 -50.51 -2.96 14.81
CA GLY A 107 -51.00 -1.79 14.08
C GLY A 107 -51.52 -2.13 12.68
N ALA A 108 -52.82 -1.87 12.49
CA ALA A 108 -53.59 -1.69 11.26
C ALA A 108 -53.57 -2.79 10.19
N VAL A 109 -54.63 -3.61 10.22
CA VAL A 109 -55.09 -4.44 9.08
C VAL A 109 -55.63 -3.50 7.99
N VAL A 110 -55.01 -3.52 6.81
CA VAL A 110 -55.58 -2.92 5.61
C VAL A 110 -56.55 -3.93 5.00
N GLN A 111 -57.86 -3.66 5.09
CA GLN A 111 -58.89 -4.38 4.34
C GLN A 111 -58.85 -3.93 2.87
N VAL A 112 -58.63 -4.87 1.96
CA VAL A 112 -58.90 -4.69 0.53
C VAL A 112 -60.35 -5.09 0.28
N GLN A 113 -61.13 -4.21 -0.33
CA GLN A 113 -62.54 -4.40 -0.67
C GLN A 113 -62.67 -5.35 -1.87
N ASP A 114 -63.49 -6.39 -1.70
CA ASP A 114 -63.95 -7.24 -2.79
C ASP A 114 -64.95 -6.45 -3.66
N ALA A 115 -64.58 -6.24 -4.92
CA ALA A 115 -65.50 -5.75 -5.93
C ALA A 115 -66.47 -6.88 -6.31
N ALA A 116 -67.76 -6.64 -6.05
CA ALA A 116 -68.83 -7.49 -6.54
C ALA A 116 -68.96 -7.34 -8.06
N GLU A 117 -68.77 -8.43 -8.79
CA GLU A 117 -69.19 -8.51 -10.19
C GLU A 117 -70.16 -9.68 -10.39
N GLN A 118 -71.19 -9.40 -11.17
CA GLN A 118 -72.51 -10.03 -11.17
C GLN A 118 -72.53 -11.44 -11.76
N MET A 119 -73.35 -12.30 -11.14
CA MET A 119 -73.74 -13.60 -11.66
C MET A 119 -74.59 -13.46 -12.92
N ALA A 120 -74.20 -14.17 -13.99
CA ALA A 120 -75.06 -14.52 -15.11
C ALA A 120 -75.52 -16.00 -14.98
N PRO A 121 -76.73 -16.36 -15.44
CA PRO A 121 -77.41 -17.56 -14.98
C PRO A 121 -77.08 -18.81 -15.80
N GLY A 122 -76.95 -19.93 -15.08
CA GLY A 122 -77.45 -21.26 -15.47
C GLY A 122 -77.08 -21.81 -16.84
N GLN A 123 -76.04 -22.63 -16.88
CA GLN A 123 -75.98 -23.77 -17.80
C GLN A 123 -75.81 -25.05 -16.97
N HIS A 124 -76.92 -25.80 -16.85
CA HIS A 124 -76.88 -27.22 -16.54
C HIS A 124 -76.23 -27.96 -17.72
N GLY A 125 -75.17 -28.71 -17.43
CA GLY A 125 -74.53 -29.59 -18.38
C GLY A 125 -73.38 -30.32 -17.72
N ASP A 126 -73.63 -31.58 -17.40
CA ASP A 126 -72.67 -32.66 -17.18
C ASP A 126 -71.85 -32.66 -15.88
N VAL A 127 -72.53 -33.16 -14.85
CA VAL A 127 -71.93 -34.04 -13.85
C VAL A 127 -71.39 -35.29 -14.56
N HIS A 128 -70.15 -35.26 -15.02
CA HIS A 128 -69.45 -36.48 -15.40
C HIS A 128 -68.02 -36.47 -14.85
N LEU A 129 -67.82 -37.35 -13.86
CA LEU A 129 -66.53 -37.88 -13.40
C LEU A 129 -65.55 -36.83 -12.84
N MET A 130 -65.80 -36.41 -11.59
CA MET A 130 -64.64 -36.39 -10.67
C MET A 130 -64.13 -37.82 -10.64
N SER A 131 -63.02 -38.07 -11.34
CA SER A 131 -62.33 -39.35 -11.23
C SER A 131 -62.10 -39.58 -9.74
N HIS A 132 -62.77 -40.58 -9.19
CA HIS A 132 -62.36 -41.16 -7.93
C HIS A 132 -60.86 -41.37 -8.06
N VAL A 133 -60.06 -40.62 -7.31
CA VAL A 133 -58.67 -40.98 -7.07
C VAL A 133 -58.79 -42.30 -6.34
N THR A 134 -58.79 -43.39 -7.12
CA THR A 134 -58.73 -44.74 -6.62
C THR A 134 -57.51 -44.74 -5.72
N ARG A 135 -57.72 -44.88 -4.40
CA ARG A 135 -56.65 -45.08 -3.44
C ARG A 135 -56.08 -46.48 -3.70
N ARG A 136 -55.34 -46.62 -4.79
CA ARG A 136 -54.50 -47.78 -5.06
C ARG A 136 -53.34 -47.65 -4.08
N GLY A 137 -53.23 -48.59 -3.15
CA GLY A 137 -52.08 -48.68 -2.26
C GLY A 137 -50.81 -48.87 -3.09
N PHE A 138 -49.69 -48.32 -2.63
CA PHE A 138 -48.40 -48.52 -3.27
C PHE A 138 -48.00 -50.00 -3.18
N THR A 139 -47.55 -50.54 -4.30
CA THR A 139 -46.99 -51.89 -4.30
C THR A 139 -45.60 -51.87 -3.65
N LEU A 140 -45.22 -52.95 -2.96
CA LEU A 140 -43.90 -53.04 -2.30
C LEU A 140 -42.74 -52.86 -3.30
N ILE A 141 -42.92 -53.31 -4.54
CA ILE A 141 -41.94 -53.14 -5.62
C ILE A 141 -41.76 -51.66 -6.01
N GLU A 142 -42.82 -50.87 -6.03
CA GLU A 142 -42.80 -49.45 -6.40
C GLU A 142 -42.09 -48.60 -5.34
N LEU A 143 -42.29 -48.92 -4.06
CA LEU A 143 -41.53 -48.31 -2.96
C LEU A 143 -40.04 -48.68 -3.01
N LEU A 144 -39.71 -49.92 -3.36
CA LEU A 144 -38.32 -50.37 -3.49
C LEU A 144 -37.61 -49.61 -4.62
N VAL A 145 -38.24 -49.50 -5.79
CA VAL A 145 -37.68 -48.75 -6.93
C VAL A 145 -37.51 -47.26 -6.59
N ALA A 146 -38.51 -46.65 -5.93
CA ALA A 146 -38.42 -45.24 -5.53
C ALA A 146 -37.25 -44.97 -4.57
N LEU A 147 -37.02 -45.85 -3.59
CA LEU A 147 -35.89 -45.74 -2.66
C LEU A 147 -34.54 -45.86 -3.36
N VAL A 148 -34.41 -46.78 -4.33
CA VAL A 148 -33.19 -46.96 -5.12
C VAL A 148 -32.89 -45.70 -5.94
N ILE A 149 -33.89 -45.14 -6.64
CA ILE A 149 -33.73 -43.91 -7.42
C ILE A 149 -33.36 -42.74 -6.52
N LEU A 150 -34.04 -42.57 -5.38
CA LEU A 150 -33.72 -41.53 -4.40
C LEU A 150 -32.27 -41.65 -3.90
N GLY A 151 -31.79 -42.87 -3.66
CA GLY A 151 -30.41 -43.15 -3.29
C GLY A 151 -29.40 -42.70 -4.36
N PHE A 152 -29.65 -43.05 -5.62
CA PHE A 152 -28.80 -42.64 -6.74
C PHE A 152 -28.78 -41.12 -6.92
N VAL A 153 -29.95 -40.47 -6.88
CA VAL A 153 -30.06 -39.01 -7.01
C VAL A 153 -29.34 -38.30 -5.86
N SER A 154 -29.53 -38.78 -4.62
CA SER A 154 -28.86 -38.22 -3.44
C SER A 154 -27.33 -38.36 -3.54
N ALA A 155 -26.84 -39.52 -4.00
CA ALA A 155 -25.42 -39.74 -4.23
C ALA A 155 -24.84 -38.80 -5.30
N ALA A 156 -25.59 -38.55 -6.38
CA ALA A 156 -25.20 -37.61 -7.43
C ALA A 156 -25.13 -36.16 -6.90
N ILE A 157 -26.13 -35.72 -6.14
CA ILE A 157 -26.15 -34.38 -5.52
C ILE A 157 -24.99 -34.22 -4.53
N TYR A 158 -24.75 -35.22 -3.68
CA TYR A 158 -23.64 -35.21 -2.74
C TYR A 158 -22.28 -35.08 -3.47
N LYS A 159 -22.09 -35.81 -4.57
CA LYS A 159 -20.88 -35.70 -5.39
C LYS A 159 -20.70 -34.30 -5.96
N VAL A 160 -21.77 -33.65 -6.43
CA VAL A 160 -21.72 -32.26 -6.90
C VAL A 160 -21.36 -31.31 -5.76
N LEU A 161 -21.98 -31.46 -4.59
CA LEU A 161 -21.69 -30.63 -3.42
C LEU A 161 -20.21 -30.72 -3.00
N VAL A 162 -19.67 -31.94 -2.87
CA VAL A 162 -18.26 -32.15 -2.52
C VAL A 162 -17.32 -31.55 -3.56
N THR A 163 -17.65 -31.69 -4.84
CA THR A 163 -16.86 -31.11 -5.95
C THR A 163 -16.87 -29.58 -5.89
N ASN A 164 -18.03 -28.98 -5.59
CA ASN A 164 -18.16 -27.54 -5.42
C ASN A 164 -17.34 -27.06 -4.21
N GLN A 165 -17.47 -27.72 -3.05
CA GLN A 165 -16.69 -27.38 -1.85
C GLN A 165 -15.17 -27.43 -2.10
N GLN A 166 -14.67 -28.49 -2.75
CA GLN A 166 -13.25 -28.60 -3.11
C GLN A 166 -12.80 -27.47 -4.05
N THR A 167 -13.66 -27.09 -4.99
CA THR A 167 -13.37 -26.00 -5.94
C THR A 167 -13.30 -24.65 -5.22
N TYR A 168 -14.23 -24.37 -4.31
CA TYR A 168 -14.22 -23.14 -3.52
C TYR A 168 -12.96 -23.05 -2.65
N VAL A 169 -12.60 -24.11 -1.92
CA VAL A 169 -11.37 -24.13 -1.11
C VAL A 169 -10.14 -23.89 -1.98
N ALA A 170 -10.05 -24.54 -3.16
CA ALA A 170 -8.94 -24.35 -4.07
C ALA A 170 -8.86 -22.92 -4.62
N GLN A 171 -9.99 -22.26 -4.86
CA GLN A 171 -10.04 -20.86 -5.30
C GLN A 171 -9.62 -19.90 -4.20
N THR A 172 -10.15 -20.04 -2.99
CA THR A 172 -9.77 -19.22 -1.83
C THR A 172 -8.27 -19.30 -1.57
N GLN A 173 -7.72 -20.53 -1.51
CA GLN A 173 -6.28 -20.73 -1.29
C GLN A 173 -5.41 -20.07 -2.38
N ARG A 174 -5.87 -20.03 -3.63
CA ARG A 174 -5.18 -19.34 -4.74
C ARG A 174 -5.21 -17.83 -4.58
N ILE A 175 -6.36 -17.28 -4.19
CA ILE A 175 -6.54 -15.86 -3.97
C ILE A 175 -5.65 -15.41 -2.80
N ASP A 176 -5.67 -16.14 -1.69
CA ASP A 176 -4.86 -15.84 -0.51
C ASP A 176 -3.36 -15.85 -0.87
N LEU A 177 -2.90 -16.87 -1.60
CA LEU A 177 -1.53 -16.95 -2.11
C LEU A 177 -1.15 -15.69 -2.92
N GLN A 178 -2.00 -15.29 -3.87
CA GLN A 178 -1.74 -14.14 -4.74
C GLN A 178 -1.75 -12.80 -4.00
N GLN A 179 -2.68 -12.61 -3.06
CA GLN A 179 -2.74 -11.41 -2.22
C GLN A 179 -1.49 -11.30 -1.35
N ASN A 180 -1.05 -12.41 -0.79
CA ASN A 180 0.10 -12.50 0.10
C ASN A 180 1.41 -12.18 -0.63
N ILE A 181 1.68 -12.79 -1.79
CA ILE A 181 2.88 -12.46 -2.58
C ILE A 181 2.85 -11.01 -3.10
N ARG A 182 1.67 -10.48 -3.42
CA ARG A 182 1.51 -9.08 -3.84
C ARG A 182 1.88 -8.12 -2.70
N ALA A 183 1.54 -8.45 -1.45
CA ALA A 183 1.95 -7.64 -0.31
C ALA A 183 3.48 -7.49 -0.26
N ALA A 184 4.25 -8.58 -0.41
CA ALA A 184 5.71 -8.48 -0.43
C ALA A 184 6.24 -7.64 -1.60
N ALA A 185 5.62 -7.74 -2.78
CA ALA A 185 5.98 -6.94 -3.95
C ALA A 185 5.61 -5.45 -3.82
N THR A 186 4.84 -5.05 -2.80
CA THR A 186 4.54 -3.64 -2.51
C THR A 186 5.37 -3.10 -1.36
N ILE A 187 5.56 -3.88 -0.30
CA ILE A 187 6.26 -3.47 0.92
C ILE A 187 7.76 -3.29 0.67
N LEU A 188 8.43 -4.32 0.14
CA LEU A 188 9.89 -4.30 -0.01
C LEU A 188 10.35 -3.22 -0.99
N PRO A 189 9.72 -3.02 -2.17
CA PRO A 189 10.08 -1.91 -3.03
C PRO A 189 9.88 -0.53 -2.45
N ALA A 190 8.82 -0.32 -1.67
CA ALA A 190 8.57 0.97 -1.04
C ALA A 190 9.68 1.33 -0.05
N GLU A 191 10.11 0.38 0.77
CA GLU A 191 11.21 0.56 1.73
C GLU A 191 12.56 0.76 1.01
N PHE A 192 12.83 -0.04 -0.02
CA PHE A 192 14.14 0.00 -0.67
C PHE A 192 14.36 1.24 -1.54
N ARG A 193 13.29 1.84 -2.07
CA ARG A 193 13.40 3.04 -2.91
C ARG A 193 13.94 4.27 -2.18
N GLU A 194 13.76 4.33 -0.86
CA GLU A 194 14.27 5.44 -0.05
C GLU A 194 15.77 5.30 0.28
N MET A 195 16.30 4.08 0.21
CA MET A 195 17.67 3.77 0.58
C MET A 195 18.68 4.36 -0.40
N ASN A 196 19.81 4.77 0.16
CA ASN A 196 21.03 5.08 -0.58
C ASN A 196 22.12 4.05 -0.23
N ALA A 197 22.71 3.40 -1.23
CA ALA A 197 23.74 2.39 -1.00
C ALA A 197 25.11 3.03 -0.68
N VAL A 198 25.38 4.21 -1.25
CA VAL A 198 26.63 4.94 -1.09
C VAL A 198 26.53 5.85 0.13
N GLY A 199 27.34 5.59 1.15
CA GLY A 199 27.55 6.55 2.23
C GLY A 199 28.59 7.60 1.83
N VAL A 200 28.72 8.63 2.64
CA VAL A 200 29.65 9.73 2.34
C VAL A 200 31.08 9.29 2.65
N ASN A 201 32.05 9.77 1.85
CA ASN A 201 33.48 9.45 2.00
C ASN A 201 33.80 7.95 1.99
N GLY A 202 33.08 7.16 1.17
CA GLY A 202 33.28 5.72 1.05
C GLY A 202 32.77 4.91 2.24
N GLN A 203 32.01 5.51 3.15
CA GLN A 203 31.36 4.77 4.25
C GLN A 203 30.14 3.98 3.74
N SER A 204 29.73 2.96 4.50
CA SER A 204 28.52 2.18 4.20
C SER A 204 27.26 3.06 4.23
N GLY A 205 26.46 3.00 3.17
CA GLY A 205 25.14 3.64 3.09
C GLY A 205 24.09 2.91 3.93
N ASP A 206 22.83 3.02 3.55
CA ASP A 206 21.69 2.51 4.31
C ASP A 206 21.62 0.97 4.39
N ILE A 207 22.42 0.26 3.59
CA ILE A 207 22.57 -1.20 3.66
C ILE A 207 23.66 -1.53 4.70
N SER A 208 23.27 -2.11 5.83
CA SER A 208 24.22 -2.55 6.87
C SER A 208 24.43 -4.07 6.89
N GLY A 209 23.59 -4.83 6.19
CA GLY A 209 23.70 -6.29 6.07
C GLY A 209 23.08 -6.77 4.77
N MET A 210 23.80 -7.61 4.03
CA MET A 210 23.42 -8.03 2.68
C MET A 210 23.66 -9.53 2.50
N ARG A 211 22.60 -10.29 2.25
CA ARG A 211 22.63 -11.73 1.93
C ARG A 211 21.58 -12.05 0.88
N SER A 212 21.67 -13.24 0.29
CA SER A 212 20.70 -13.70 -0.71
C SER A 212 19.30 -13.94 -0.13
N ASN A 213 19.14 -14.14 1.17
CA ASN A 213 17.85 -14.39 1.82
C ASN A 213 17.54 -13.41 2.95
N SER A 214 18.41 -12.42 3.19
CA SER A 214 18.18 -11.38 4.19
C SER A 214 18.84 -10.07 3.79
N ILE A 215 18.24 -8.96 4.19
CA ILE A 215 18.81 -7.63 4.04
C ILE A 215 18.52 -6.83 5.31
N THR A 216 19.53 -6.14 5.82
CA THR A 216 19.42 -5.23 6.95
C THR A 216 19.65 -3.81 6.44
N ILE A 217 18.67 -2.95 6.70
CA ILE A 217 18.60 -1.60 6.17
C ILE A 217 18.37 -0.60 7.29
N ARG A 218 18.82 0.64 7.07
CA ARG A 218 18.42 1.81 7.85
C ARG A 218 17.13 2.36 7.24
N ALA A 219 16.00 1.95 7.80
CA ALA A 219 14.70 2.42 7.32
C ALA A 219 14.41 3.79 7.93
N MET A 220 14.25 4.82 7.09
CA MET A 220 13.89 6.15 7.54
C MET A 220 12.43 6.14 8.02
N ARG A 221 12.20 6.63 9.24
CA ARG A 221 10.88 6.67 9.87
C ARG A 221 10.40 8.08 10.17
N GLN A 222 11.31 9.04 10.10
CA GLN A 222 11.05 10.41 10.49
C GLN A 222 11.95 11.37 9.70
N LEU A 223 11.41 12.51 9.29
CA LEU A 223 12.15 13.64 8.75
C LEU A 223 11.63 14.92 9.39
N ALA A 224 12.53 15.69 9.98
CA ALA A 224 12.27 16.99 10.58
C ALA A 224 13.42 17.97 10.23
N PHE A 225 13.33 19.20 10.68
CA PHE A 225 14.28 20.26 10.33
C PHE A 225 14.75 21.03 11.55
N LEU A 226 16.05 21.34 11.59
CA LEU A 226 16.62 22.25 12.58
C LEU A 226 16.05 23.64 12.39
N CYS A 227 15.75 24.33 13.49
CA CYS A 227 15.36 25.74 13.45
C CYS A 227 16.46 26.69 13.93
N VAL A 228 17.41 26.18 14.69
CA VAL A 228 18.57 26.92 15.18
C VAL A 228 19.80 26.10 14.82
N ALA A 229 20.84 26.76 14.32
CA ALA A 229 22.13 26.11 14.09
C ALA A 229 22.69 25.66 15.45
N PRO A 230 23.11 24.39 15.60
CA PRO A 230 23.66 23.93 16.86
C PRO A 230 24.99 24.62 17.14
N PRO A 231 25.30 24.93 18.41
CA PRO A 231 26.60 25.48 18.77
C PRO A 231 27.68 24.40 18.59
N LEU A 232 28.47 24.52 17.54
CA LEU A 232 29.62 23.65 17.24
C LEU A 232 30.93 24.44 17.43
N GLY A 233 32.07 23.75 17.46
CA GLY A 233 33.40 24.37 17.61
C GLY A 233 33.83 24.68 19.05
N ALA A 234 32.91 24.72 20.02
CA ALA A 234 33.19 25.01 21.43
C ALA A 234 33.35 23.74 22.29
N GLY A 235 34.44 22.99 22.12
CA GLY A 235 34.88 21.93 23.06
C GLY A 235 33.96 20.71 23.26
N LEU A 236 34.28 19.87 24.27
CA LEU A 236 33.63 18.58 24.59
C LEU A 236 32.29 18.74 25.34
N GLY A 237 31.40 19.60 24.84
CA GLY A 237 30.06 19.81 25.40
C GLY A 237 29.03 18.81 24.87
N GLN A 238 27.89 18.69 25.59
CA GLN A 238 26.72 17.95 25.08
C GLN A 238 26.10 18.74 23.92
N ILE A 239 26.19 18.19 22.71
CA ILE A 239 25.60 18.81 21.52
C ILE A 239 24.09 18.70 21.60
N THR A 240 23.41 19.84 21.45
CA THR A 240 21.95 19.94 21.43
C THR A 240 21.48 20.35 20.04
N LEU A 241 20.41 19.72 19.57
CA LEU A 241 19.75 20.04 18.32
C LEU A 241 18.33 20.52 18.60
N THR A 242 18.00 21.73 18.17
CA THR A 242 16.64 22.26 18.27
C THR A 242 15.88 22.02 16.98
N VAL A 243 14.95 21.07 17.02
CA VAL A 243 14.18 20.59 15.87
C VAL A 243 12.74 21.08 15.97
N ARG A 244 12.16 21.57 14.86
CA ARG A 244 10.75 21.98 14.84
C ARG A 244 9.83 20.79 15.10
N GLN A 245 8.72 21.03 15.81
CA GLN A 245 7.65 20.03 15.90
C GLN A 245 6.84 19.90 14.60
N ARG A 246 6.80 20.95 13.79
CA ARG A 246 6.11 20.98 12.50
C ARG A 246 6.90 21.82 11.48
N PRO A 247 7.01 21.37 10.22
CA PRO A 247 6.54 20.08 9.72
C PRO A 247 7.46 18.92 10.15
N ILE A 248 6.85 17.76 10.38
CA ILE A 248 7.52 16.48 10.60
C ILE A 248 6.85 15.45 9.69
N TYR A 249 7.65 14.65 9.00
CA TYR A 249 7.20 13.66 8.03
C TYR A 249 7.62 12.25 8.44
N GLY A 250 6.88 11.24 7.98
CA GLY A 250 7.16 9.84 8.27
C GLY A 250 6.20 9.22 9.29
N SER A 251 6.40 7.94 9.60
CA SER A 251 5.55 7.19 10.52
C SER A 251 5.74 7.58 11.99
N HIS A 252 6.92 8.11 12.34
CA HIS A 252 7.21 8.64 13.67
C HIS A 252 7.06 10.16 13.66
N GLN A 253 6.24 10.67 14.58
CA GLN A 253 5.88 12.09 14.68
C GLN A 253 6.52 12.77 15.90
N THR A 254 7.41 12.07 16.61
CA THR A 254 8.09 12.52 17.82
C THR A 254 9.47 11.88 17.90
N PHE A 255 10.40 12.50 18.61
CA PHE A 255 11.67 11.88 18.99
C PHE A 255 11.60 11.33 20.41
N ALA A 256 12.31 10.24 20.67
CA ALA A 256 12.46 9.62 21.98
C ALA A 256 13.94 9.34 22.30
N ARG A 257 14.20 9.11 23.58
CA ARG A 257 15.52 8.63 24.05
C ARG A 257 15.87 7.33 23.35
N ASN A 258 17.13 7.20 22.96
CA ASN A 258 17.72 6.10 22.19
C ASN A 258 17.37 6.03 20.70
N ASP A 259 16.60 6.99 20.16
CA ASP A 259 16.37 7.06 18.72
C ASP A 259 17.69 7.31 17.98
N SER A 260 17.82 6.64 16.83
CA SER A 260 18.96 6.83 15.93
C SER A 260 18.59 7.87 14.88
N ILE A 261 19.45 8.86 14.71
CA ILE A 261 19.21 9.98 13.80
C ILE A 261 20.37 10.18 12.83
N LEU A 262 20.06 10.73 11.67
CA LEU A 262 21.00 11.29 10.71
C LEU A 262 20.78 12.79 10.65
N VAL A 263 21.85 13.55 10.80
CA VAL A 263 21.82 15.01 10.69
C VAL A 263 22.66 15.39 9.50
N PHE A 264 22.11 16.22 8.63
CA PHE A 264 22.85 16.71 7.49
C PHE A 264 23.93 17.69 7.93
N TYR A 265 25.14 17.46 7.45
CA TYR A 265 26.35 18.24 7.68
C TYR A 265 26.78 18.79 6.34
N GLU A 266 26.78 20.11 6.22
CA GLU A 266 27.21 20.81 5.01
C GLU A 266 28.74 20.84 4.97
N GLY A 267 29.37 21.30 6.05
CA GLY A 267 30.80 21.64 6.00
C GLY A 267 30.99 23.03 5.40
N ASP A 268 31.64 23.10 4.23
CA ASP A 268 31.83 24.31 3.43
C ASP A 268 30.69 24.47 2.41
N PRO A 269 29.85 25.52 2.53
CA PRO A 269 28.72 25.73 1.63
C PRO A 269 29.11 26.02 0.16
N THR A 270 30.40 26.19 -0.14
CA THR A 270 30.90 26.38 -1.51
C THR A 270 31.23 25.07 -2.22
N THR A 271 31.31 23.96 -1.49
CA THR A 271 31.59 22.63 -2.05
C THR A 271 30.44 21.66 -1.76
N ARG A 272 30.38 20.56 -2.52
CA ARG A 272 29.40 19.47 -2.31
C ARG A 272 30.06 18.14 -1.94
N ASN A 273 31.39 18.15 -1.86
CA ASN A 273 32.18 16.93 -1.73
C ASN A 273 32.38 16.54 -0.25
N ASP A 274 32.08 17.47 0.65
CA ASP A 274 32.17 17.37 2.10
C ASP A 274 30.80 17.21 2.78
N ASP A 275 29.70 17.49 2.05
CA ASP A 275 28.33 17.20 2.46
C ASP A 275 28.18 15.75 2.93
N SER A 276 27.76 15.58 4.18
CA SER A 276 27.61 14.26 4.78
C SER A 276 26.41 14.11 5.68
N TRP A 277 26.01 12.86 5.93
CA TRP A 277 25.00 12.54 6.93
C TRP A 277 25.69 12.00 8.18
N LEU A 278 25.64 12.79 9.26
CA LEU A 278 26.22 12.42 10.54
C LEU A 278 25.25 11.57 11.36
N ARG A 279 25.74 10.44 11.85
CA ARG A 279 24.97 9.46 12.63
C ARG A 279 25.00 9.79 14.11
N GLY A 280 23.88 10.22 14.67
CA GLY A 280 23.72 10.52 16.09
C GLY A 280 22.76 9.57 16.79
N LYS A 281 22.86 9.54 18.12
CA LYS A 281 21.88 8.87 18.99
C LYS A 281 21.34 9.85 20.01
N VAL A 282 20.02 9.88 20.14
CA VAL A 282 19.31 10.78 21.06
C VAL A 282 19.52 10.28 22.48
N ASN A 283 20.11 11.11 23.33
CA ASN A 283 20.29 10.85 24.76
C ASN A 283 19.10 11.34 25.57
N ASP A 284 18.55 12.51 25.24
CA ASP A 284 17.39 13.07 25.90
C ASP A 284 16.57 13.97 24.95
N VAL A 285 15.28 14.14 25.26
CA VAL A 285 14.36 14.98 24.48
C VAL A 285 13.62 15.91 25.43
N ALA A 286 13.89 17.20 25.32
CA ALA A 286 13.22 18.25 26.09
C ALA A 286 12.28 19.07 25.19
N ALA A 287 11.30 19.73 25.81
CA ALA A 287 10.50 20.74 25.13
C ALA A 287 11.33 22.00 24.91
N GLY A 288 11.22 22.60 23.74
CA GLY A 288 11.87 23.87 23.42
C GLY A 288 10.98 24.77 22.59
N THR A 289 11.55 25.91 22.20
CA THR A 289 10.92 26.85 21.28
C THR A 289 11.87 27.15 20.13
N CYS A 290 11.31 27.18 18.93
CA CYS A 290 11.95 27.66 17.71
C CYS A 290 11.44 29.07 17.48
N ALA A 291 12.25 30.08 17.80
CA ALA A 291 11.97 31.45 17.44
C ALA A 291 12.34 31.66 15.96
N ASP A 292 11.40 32.18 15.18
CA ASP A 292 11.65 32.65 13.82
C ASP A 292 10.94 33.99 13.59
N PRO A 293 11.14 34.66 12.44
CA PRO A 293 10.50 35.95 12.17
C PRO A 293 8.96 35.95 12.23
N ASN A 294 8.32 34.78 12.13
CA ASN A 294 6.87 34.58 12.19
C ASN A 294 6.37 34.18 13.60
N GLY A 295 7.27 34.06 14.58
CA GLY A 295 6.94 33.87 15.99
C GLY A 295 7.68 32.71 16.66
N ASN A 296 7.23 32.37 17.86
CA ASN A 296 7.77 31.26 18.65
C ASN A 296 6.93 30.00 18.39
N HIS A 297 7.56 29.01 17.78
CA HIS A 297 6.95 27.73 17.47
C HIS A 297 7.46 26.64 18.42
N PRO A 298 6.67 25.60 18.71
CA PRO A 298 7.11 24.52 19.58
C PRO A 298 8.22 23.69 18.91
N ALA A 299 9.20 23.28 19.71
CA ALA A 299 10.37 22.52 19.29
C ALA A 299 10.64 21.33 20.20
N TRP A 300 11.44 20.39 19.72
CA TRP A 300 12.15 19.42 20.55
C TRP A 300 13.62 19.83 20.64
N VAL A 301 14.15 19.85 21.85
CA VAL A 301 15.59 20.00 22.09
C VAL A 301 16.14 18.59 22.29
N LEU A 302 16.81 18.07 21.27
CA LEU A 302 17.44 16.76 21.30
C LEU A 302 18.85 16.92 21.84
N SER A 303 19.10 16.32 23.01
CA SER A 303 20.46 16.22 23.52
C SER A 303 21.07 14.93 22.99
N LEU A 304 22.21 15.01 22.33
CA LEU A 304 22.86 13.85 21.74
C LEU A 304 23.88 13.24 22.70
N GLN A 305 24.28 11.99 22.43
CA GLN A 305 25.30 11.33 23.24
C GLN A 305 26.65 12.07 23.12
N PRO A 306 27.41 12.21 24.23
CA PRO A 306 28.57 13.11 24.32
C PRO A 306 29.76 12.77 23.41
N GLN A 307 29.72 11.64 22.70
CA GLN A 307 30.79 11.18 21.81
C GLN A 307 30.41 11.26 20.33
N TRP A 308 29.33 11.95 19.99
CA TRP A 308 28.85 12.01 18.61
C TRP A 308 29.84 12.72 17.67
N ILE A 309 30.37 13.89 18.06
CA ILE A 309 31.28 14.71 17.24
C ILE A 309 32.47 15.26 18.08
N ALA A 310 32.51 14.95 19.38
CA ALA A 310 33.54 15.38 20.33
C ALA A 310 34.98 15.14 19.82
N GLY A 311 35.77 16.22 19.69
CA GLY A 311 37.18 16.15 19.28
C GLY A 311 37.41 15.73 17.82
N SER A 312 36.36 15.62 17.01
CA SER A 312 36.46 15.25 15.60
C SER A 312 36.66 16.47 14.69
N GLN A 313 37.23 16.26 13.50
CA GLN A 313 37.29 17.26 12.43
C GLN A 313 35.91 17.73 11.95
N LEU A 314 34.83 17.10 12.42
CA LEU A 314 33.45 17.44 12.10
C LEU A 314 32.84 18.40 13.13
N ASN A 315 33.54 18.76 14.22
CA ASN A 315 33.10 19.77 15.19
C ASN A 315 33.46 21.18 14.71
N VAL A 316 32.93 21.58 13.55
CA VAL A 316 33.22 22.86 12.92
C VAL A 316 32.04 23.80 13.12
N ASP A 317 32.31 25.02 13.61
CA ASP A 317 31.27 26.03 13.76
C ASP A 317 30.63 26.36 12.41
N GLY A 318 29.30 26.50 12.39
CA GLY A 318 28.53 26.77 11.17
C GLY A 318 28.36 25.58 10.20
N ALA A 319 29.01 24.43 10.41
CA ALA A 319 28.94 23.30 9.47
C ALA A 319 27.57 22.58 9.45
N ILE A 320 26.74 22.80 10.47
CA ILE A 320 25.33 22.42 10.48
C ILE A 320 24.52 23.71 10.55
N THR A 321 23.76 23.99 9.50
CA THR A 321 23.03 25.26 9.37
C THR A 321 21.58 25.14 9.89
N SER A 322 20.96 26.29 10.20
CA SER A 322 19.51 26.32 10.43
C SER A 322 18.77 25.87 9.18
N GLY A 323 17.72 25.05 9.35
CA GLY A 323 17.02 24.39 8.25
C GLY A 323 17.60 23.03 7.86
N SER A 324 18.76 22.63 8.40
CA SER A 324 19.34 21.31 8.09
C SER A 324 18.37 20.18 8.42
N PRO A 325 18.16 19.21 7.51
CA PRO A 325 17.27 18.10 7.76
C PRO A 325 17.85 17.12 8.80
N VAL A 326 16.97 16.63 9.66
CA VAL A 326 17.23 15.58 10.64
C VAL A 326 16.32 14.40 10.31
N ARG A 327 16.90 13.23 10.05
CA ARG A 327 16.16 12.00 9.77
C ARG A 327 16.25 11.04 10.93
N GLY A 328 15.12 10.58 11.46
CA GLY A 328 15.08 9.44 12.38
C GLY A 328 15.02 8.15 11.58
N PHE A 329 15.83 7.17 11.95
CA PHE A 329 15.84 5.86 11.30
C PHE A 329 15.79 4.73 12.32
N THR A 330 15.39 3.56 11.85
CA THR A 330 15.44 2.32 12.62
C THR A 330 16.09 1.24 11.77
N ASN A 331 16.97 0.45 12.37
CA ASN A 331 17.53 -0.70 11.69
C ASN A 331 16.46 -1.77 11.55
N VAL A 332 16.21 -2.20 10.31
CA VAL A 332 15.19 -3.20 9.99
C VAL A 332 15.85 -4.30 9.19
N THR A 333 15.64 -5.55 9.61
CA THR A 333 16.07 -6.73 8.86
C THR A 333 14.87 -7.41 8.25
N TYR A 334 14.84 -7.52 6.93
CA TYR A 334 13.93 -8.39 6.20
C TYR A 334 14.64 -9.70 5.89
N SER A 335 14.04 -10.83 6.24
CA SER A 335 14.67 -12.13 6.03
C SER A 335 13.67 -13.23 5.70
N LEU A 336 14.17 -14.27 5.05
CA LEU A 336 13.50 -15.57 5.03
C LEU A 336 13.67 -16.20 6.40
N TRP A 337 12.56 -16.31 7.12
CA TRP A 337 12.53 -16.83 8.47
C TRP A 337 11.64 -18.05 8.55
N GLN A 338 12.12 -19.09 9.22
CA GLN A 338 11.34 -20.29 9.50
C GLN A 338 10.70 -20.13 10.87
N SER A 339 9.38 -20.19 10.91
CA SER A 339 8.63 -20.07 12.14
C SER A 339 8.82 -21.31 13.01
N PRO A 340 9.14 -21.14 14.32
CA PRO A 340 9.35 -22.24 15.23
C PRO A 340 8.05 -22.95 15.61
N THR A 341 6.88 -22.36 15.34
CA THR A 341 5.58 -22.92 15.76
C THR A 341 4.97 -23.86 14.71
N ASP A 342 5.09 -23.55 13.43
CA ASP A 342 4.46 -24.28 12.32
C ASP A 342 5.48 -24.84 11.30
N ASN A 343 6.77 -24.60 11.54
CA ASN A 343 7.88 -25.00 10.68
C ASN A 343 7.78 -24.46 9.24
N GLN A 344 6.99 -23.40 9.03
CA GLN A 344 6.78 -22.76 7.73
C GLN A 344 7.73 -21.59 7.52
N TYR A 345 8.00 -21.28 6.25
CA TYR A 345 8.84 -20.15 5.89
C TYR A 345 8.01 -18.90 5.63
N TYR A 346 8.48 -17.76 6.13
CA TYR A 346 7.86 -16.46 5.97
C TYR A 346 8.91 -15.43 5.57
N LEU A 347 8.49 -14.41 4.82
CA LEU A 347 9.19 -13.13 4.85
C LEU A 347 8.86 -12.50 6.19
N ALA A 348 9.88 -12.33 7.02
CA ALA A 348 9.76 -11.72 8.33
C ALA A 348 10.52 -10.39 8.39
N GLN A 349 10.10 -9.55 9.33
CA GLN A 349 10.75 -8.30 9.68
C GLN A 349 11.19 -8.33 11.14
N ALA A 350 12.46 -8.02 11.38
CA ALA A 350 12.98 -7.72 12.70
C ALA A 350 13.32 -6.22 12.76
N VAL A 351 12.89 -5.55 13.83
CA VAL A 351 13.11 -4.11 14.04
C VAL A 351 14.06 -3.93 15.23
N GLY A 352 15.23 -3.35 14.99
CA GLY A 352 16.30 -3.26 15.98
C GLY A 352 16.75 -4.65 16.45
N THR A 353 16.65 -4.89 17.76
CA THR A 353 16.98 -6.16 18.40
C THR A 353 15.76 -7.06 18.64
N ASN A 354 14.57 -6.64 18.19
CA ASN A 354 13.35 -7.41 18.41
C ASN A 354 13.34 -8.69 17.58
N ALA A 355 12.65 -9.71 18.10
CA ALA A 355 12.47 -10.97 17.40
C ALA A 355 11.74 -10.76 16.05
N PRO A 356 12.10 -11.50 14.99
CA PRO A 356 11.43 -11.41 13.69
C PRO A 356 9.93 -11.68 13.80
N GLN A 357 9.12 -10.86 13.14
CA GLN A 357 7.68 -11.03 13.01
C GLN A 357 7.33 -11.42 11.56
N PRO A 358 6.47 -12.44 11.35
CA PRO A 358 6.06 -12.85 10.01
C PRO A 358 5.20 -11.76 9.35
N MET A 359 5.50 -11.44 8.09
CA MET A 359 4.74 -10.47 7.29
C MET A 359 4.01 -11.13 6.12
N VAL A 360 4.71 -12.00 5.37
CA VAL A 360 4.20 -12.65 4.17
C VAL A 360 4.58 -14.12 4.17
N GLY A 361 3.60 -15.00 3.97
CA GLY A 361 3.81 -16.44 3.85
C GLY A 361 2.56 -17.27 4.14
N PRO A 362 2.61 -18.58 3.92
CA PRO A 362 3.82 -19.38 3.81
C PRO A 362 4.52 -19.25 2.45
N LEU A 363 5.84 -19.28 2.48
CA LEU A 363 6.72 -19.26 1.31
C LEU A 363 7.16 -20.68 0.94
N SER A 364 7.65 -20.86 -0.29
CA SER A 364 8.07 -22.14 -0.84
C SER A 364 9.45 -22.55 -0.30
N GLY A 365 9.51 -22.94 0.97
CA GLY A 365 10.70 -23.52 1.58
C GLY A 365 11.89 -22.54 1.73
N PRO A 366 13.12 -23.08 1.82
CA PRO A 366 14.36 -22.30 1.98
C PRO A 366 14.72 -21.34 0.84
N ASN A 367 14.08 -21.49 -0.32
CA ASN A 367 14.27 -20.63 -1.50
C ASN A 367 13.03 -19.74 -1.75
N GLY A 368 12.19 -19.56 -0.73
CA GLY A 368 10.94 -18.80 -0.79
C GLY A 368 11.12 -17.29 -0.93
N LEU A 369 12.29 -16.76 -0.55
CA LEU A 369 12.68 -15.37 -0.71
C LEU A 369 14.13 -15.33 -1.19
N THR A 370 14.40 -14.52 -2.21
CA THR A 370 15.75 -14.29 -2.70
C THR A 370 15.96 -12.84 -3.09
N PHE A 371 17.11 -12.29 -2.72
CA PHE A 371 17.61 -10.99 -3.10
C PHE A 371 18.85 -11.16 -3.98
N ASN A 372 18.84 -10.50 -5.14
CA ASN A 372 20.03 -10.35 -5.97
C ASN A 372 20.37 -8.86 -6.07
N TYR A 373 21.65 -8.53 -5.89
CA TYR A 373 22.14 -7.16 -5.84
C TYR A 373 22.99 -6.88 -7.07
N PHE A 374 22.70 -5.79 -7.77
CA PHE A 374 23.39 -5.41 -8.98
C PHE A 374 24.02 -4.02 -8.82
N ASN A 375 25.21 -3.84 -9.37
CA ASN A 375 25.86 -2.54 -9.45
C ASN A 375 25.31 -1.70 -10.63
N ALA A 376 25.82 -0.48 -10.79
CA ALA A 376 25.42 0.45 -11.84
C ALA A 376 25.62 -0.09 -13.28
N ALA A 377 26.53 -1.05 -13.47
CA ALA A 377 26.78 -1.72 -14.75
C ALA A 377 25.88 -2.95 -14.97
N GLY A 378 25.01 -3.29 -14.01
CA GLY A 378 24.13 -4.46 -14.06
C GLY A 378 24.82 -5.78 -13.69
N ALA A 379 26.05 -5.75 -13.17
CA ALA A 379 26.75 -6.94 -12.68
C ALA A 379 26.38 -7.23 -11.22
N VAL A 380 26.33 -8.51 -10.84
CA VAL A 380 26.06 -8.91 -9.45
C VAL A 380 27.20 -8.41 -8.56
N THR A 381 26.86 -7.79 -7.43
CA THR A 381 27.86 -7.28 -6.47
C THR A 381 27.63 -7.84 -5.06
N ALA A 382 28.74 -8.11 -4.37
CA ALA A 382 28.77 -8.40 -2.94
C ALA A 382 29.12 -7.16 -2.09
N ASP A 383 29.49 -6.05 -2.75
CA ASP A 383 29.78 -4.79 -2.08
C ASP A 383 28.50 -3.97 -1.93
N SER A 384 28.07 -3.78 -0.68
CA SER A 384 26.89 -2.98 -0.33
C SER A 384 26.94 -1.54 -0.82
N THR A 385 28.12 -0.94 -0.99
CA THR A 385 28.27 0.45 -1.43
C THR A 385 28.02 0.61 -2.93
N GLN A 386 28.20 -0.46 -3.70
CA GLN A 386 28.05 -0.44 -5.15
C GLN A 386 26.63 -0.81 -5.62
N VAL A 387 25.74 -1.20 -4.72
CA VAL A 387 24.39 -1.66 -5.07
C VAL A 387 23.58 -0.53 -5.69
N ALA A 388 23.23 -0.64 -6.97
CA ALA A 388 22.35 0.29 -7.66
C ALA A 388 20.93 -0.27 -7.81
N GLN A 389 20.79 -1.59 -7.83
CA GLN A 389 19.51 -2.28 -8.04
C GLN A 389 19.41 -3.54 -7.17
N ILE A 390 18.20 -3.80 -6.65
CA ILE A 390 17.87 -5.01 -5.92
C ILE A 390 16.74 -5.73 -6.66
N GLU A 391 16.97 -6.97 -7.09
CA GLU A 391 15.92 -7.89 -7.50
C GLU A 391 15.42 -8.66 -6.28
N ILE A 392 14.11 -8.64 -6.09
CA ILE A 392 13.40 -9.33 -5.03
C ILE A 392 12.57 -10.42 -5.70
N ARG A 393 12.82 -11.67 -5.32
CA ARG A 393 12.04 -12.82 -5.75
C ARG A 393 11.33 -13.43 -4.56
N VAL A 394 10.01 -13.48 -4.62
CA VAL A 394 9.17 -14.10 -3.58
C VAL A 394 8.41 -15.24 -4.22
N ARG A 395 8.51 -16.42 -3.63
CA ARG A 395 7.82 -17.63 -4.04
C ARG A 395 6.91 -18.07 -2.89
N GLY A 396 5.61 -17.81 -3.04
CA GLY A 396 4.59 -18.19 -2.07
C GLY A 396 4.07 -19.60 -2.33
N ARG A 397 3.43 -20.19 -1.32
CA ARG A 397 2.64 -21.42 -1.50
C ARG A 397 1.28 -21.31 -0.83
N THR A 398 0.32 -22.13 -1.26
CA THR A 398 -0.97 -22.27 -0.55
C THR A 398 -0.76 -22.77 0.86
N GLN A 399 -1.61 -22.37 1.81
CA GLN A 399 -1.53 -22.85 3.20
C GLN A 399 -1.88 -24.34 3.30
N SER A 400 -2.84 -24.78 2.49
CA SER A 400 -3.26 -26.16 2.38
C SER A 400 -2.95 -26.75 1.01
N ARG A 401 -2.85 -28.08 0.94
CA ARG A 401 -2.81 -28.79 -0.34
C ARG A 401 -4.16 -28.63 -1.01
N ILE A 402 -4.16 -28.36 -2.32
CA ILE A 402 -5.37 -28.20 -3.10
C ILE A 402 -5.36 -29.12 -4.31
N ARG A 403 -6.55 -29.47 -4.81
CA ARG A 403 -6.68 -30.19 -6.06
C ARG A 403 -6.41 -29.23 -7.20
N GLN A 404 -5.53 -29.61 -8.12
CA GLN A 404 -5.25 -28.83 -9.30
C GLN A 404 -5.83 -29.52 -10.53
N ALA A 405 -6.29 -28.72 -11.50
CA ALA A 405 -6.74 -29.26 -12.77
C ALA A 405 -5.56 -29.94 -13.47
N GLY A 406 -5.74 -31.20 -13.86
CA GLY A 406 -4.70 -31.98 -14.54
C GLY A 406 -3.62 -32.60 -13.63
N ALA A 407 -3.67 -32.42 -12.31
CA ALA A 407 -2.74 -33.06 -11.38
C ALA A 407 -3.39 -34.25 -10.65
N ALA A 408 -2.67 -35.38 -10.57
CA ALA A 408 -3.07 -36.49 -9.71
C ALA A 408 -2.83 -36.10 -8.23
N GLY A 409 -3.90 -36.02 -7.45
CA GLY A 409 -3.85 -35.78 -6.00
C GLY A 409 -3.90 -34.32 -5.56
N MET A 410 -3.64 -34.11 -4.27
CA MET A 410 -3.65 -32.81 -3.60
C MET A 410 -2.21 -32.33 -3.38
N THR A 411 -1.86 -31.15 -3.89
CA THR A 411 -0.51 -30.59 -3.75
C THR A 411 -0.56 -29.10 -3.38
N TYR A 412 0.53 -28.58 -2.81
CA TYR A 412 0.67 -27.14 -2.59
C TYR A 412 0.82 -26.45 -3.94
N LYS A 413 -0.01 -25.44 -4.20
CA LYS A 413 0.23 -24.58 -5.36
C LYS A 413 1.29 -23.54 -4.98
N VAL A 414 2.28 -23.37 -5.85
CA VAL A 414 3.32 -22.35 -5.73
C VAL A 414 3.04 -21.27 -6.76
N ASP A 415 3.29 -20.03 -6.38
CA ASP A 415 3.26 -18.87 -7.28
C ASP A 415 4.42 -17.95 -6.90
N SER A 416 4.87 -17.13 -7.84
CA SER A 416 6.05 -16.29 -7.64
C SER A 416 5.90 -14.92 -8.26
N VAL A 417 6.45 -13.94 -7.57
CA VAL A 417 6.60 -12.57 -8.06
C VAL A 417 8.08 -12.18 -8.03
N VAL A 418 8.52 -11.51 -9.10
CA VAL A 418 9.83 -10.88 -9.17
C VAL A 418 9.59 -9.40 -9.36
N THR A 419 10.20 -8.60 -8.50
CA THR A 419 10.21 -7.15 -8.63
C THR A 419 11.64 -6.65 -8.53
N ARG A 420 11.91 -5.52 -9.18
CA ARG A 420 13.24 -4.92 -9.24
C ARG A 420 13.12 -3.48 -8.80
N VAL A 421 14.01 -3.06 -7.92
CA VAL A 421 13.98 -1.75 -7.29
C VAL A 421 15.31 -1.08 -7.53
N MET A 422 15.27 0.12 -8.08
CA MET A 422 16.44 0.97 -8.22
C MET A 422 16.60 1.80 -6.95
N LEU A 423 17.80 1.81 -6.39
CA LEU A 423 18.12 2.61 -5.21
C LEU A 423 18.30 4.09 -5.59
N ARG A 424 18.07 4.98 -4.63
CA ARG A 424 18.20 6.43 -4.83
C ARG A 424 19.66 6.85 -4.70
N GLY A 425 20.11 7.80 -5.52
CA GLY A 425 21.43 8.43 -5.37
C GLY A 425 22.60 7.66 -6.00
N ASN A 426 22.37 6.43 -6.48
CA ASN A 426 23.39 5.68 -7.21
C ASN A 426 23.45 6.11 -8.68
N THR A 427 24.67 6.31 -9.19
CA THR A 427 24.93 6.61 -10.60
C THR A 427 24.29 5.54 -11.47
N ARG A 428 23.41 5.98 -12.37
CA ARG A 428 22.67 5.10 -13.28
C ARG A 428 23.41 5.11 -14.61
N CYS A 429 23.98 3.96 -14.97
CA CYS A 429 24.74 3.77 -16.20
C CYS A 429 26.01 4.64 -16.27
N GLY A 430 27.00 4.19 -17.06
CA GLY A 430 28.08 5.07 -17.49
C GLY A 430 27.53 6.26 -18.28
N PRO A 431 28.34 7.31 -18.55
CA PRO A 431 27.90 8.41 -19.41
C PRO A 431 27.25 7.82 -20.66
N CYS A 432 26.05 8.29 -20.98
CA CYS A 432 25.45 8.00 -22.27
C CYS A 432 26.44 8.53 -23.30
N LEU A 433 27.16 7.64 -23.98
CA LEU A 433 28.05 7.97 -25.08
C LEU A 433 27.24 8.44 -26.28
#